data_AF-A0A2G3E3I6-F1
#
_entry.id   AF-A0A2G3E3I6-F1
#
_cell.length_a   1.000
_cell.length_b   1.000
_cell.length_c   1.000
_cell.angle_alpha   90.00
_cell.angle_beta   90.00
_cell.angle_gamma   90.00
#
_symmetry.space_group_name_H-M   'P 1'
#
loop_
_entity.id
_entity.type
_entity.pdbx_description
1 polymer ?
#
loop_
_entity_poly.entity_id
_entity_poly.type
_entity_poly.pdbx_seq_one_letter_code
_entity_poly.pdbx_strand_id
1 'polypeptide(L)'
;MIHNFHGMRKIKPSDKLLVQLQELNRETAKGNVEWEILYSTTEYNQLSEKKTRTIEGETYTVDECFVSYFTHYYPTDFLLITYEEILTGPTETKTTNLVFQPPLGIRYLDLDALASYAIDADQILIYQIHQLWTTILERKKNQAPEIHLEAETRI
;
A
#
# COMPACT_ATOMS: atom_id res chain seq x y z
N MET A 1 26.09 -36.80 21.98
CA MET A 1 25.42 -35.55 22.36
C MET A 1 24.51 -35.14 21.22
N ILE A 2 23.20 -35.30 21.41
CA ILE A 2 22.16 -34.89 20.48
C ILE A 2 21.90 -33.40 20.76
N HIS A 3 22.26 -32.52 19.84
CA HIS A 3 21.85 -31.11 19.92
C HIS A 3 20.48 -30.98 19.23
N ASN A 4 19.44 -30.80 20.05
CA ASN A 4 18.11 -30.40 19.60
C ASN A 4 18.18 -29.01 18.97
N PHE A 5 18.11 -28.94 17.64
CA PHE A 5 17.79 -27.69 16.96
C PHE A 5 16.31 -27.38 17.18
N HIS A 6 16.03 -26.45 18.09
CA HIS A 6 14.74 -25.79 18.21
C HIS A 6 14.33 -25.22 16.83
N GLY A 7 13.10 -25.50 16.42
CA GLY A 7 12.58 -25.12 15.11
C GLY A 7 12.73 -23.62 14.84
N MET A 8 13.43 -23.29 13.76
CA MET A 8 13.40 -21.93 13.21
C MET A 8 11.96 -21.62 12.79
N ARG A 9 11.28 -20.77 13.56
CA ARG A 9 9.98 -20.21 13.15
C ARG A 9 10.21 -19.49 11.81
N LYS A 10 9.55 -19.95 10.75
CA LYS A 10 9.54 -19.24 9.46
C LYS A 10 9.07 -17.81 9.72
N ILE A 11 9.89 -16.82 9.36
CA ILE A 11 9.53 -15.40 9.47
C ILE A 11 8.34 -15.19 8.52
N LYS A 12 7.25 -14.62 9.05
CA LYS A 12 6.08 -14.32 8.22
C LYS A 12 6.42 -13.17 7.27
N PRO A 13 5.90 -13.15 6.04
CA PRO A 13 6.09 -12.03 5.13
C PRO A 13 5.71 -10.67 5.74
N SER A 14 4.63 -10.61 6.53
CA SER A 14 4.21 -9.41 7.27
C SER A 14 5.22 -8.96 8.33
N ASP A 15 5.80 -9.88 9.10
CA ASP A 15 6.86 -9.57 10.09
C ASP A 15 8.09 -8.95 9.39
N LYS A 16 8.47 -9.46 8.21
CA LYS A 16 9.58 -8.93 7.42
C LYS A 16 9.27 -7.53 6.87
N LEU A 17 8.08 -7.36 6.28
CA LEU A 17 7.65 -6.08 5.73
C LEU A 17 7.58 -5.00 6.81
N LEU A 18 7.11 -5.36 8.02
CA LEU A 18 7.04 -4.44 9.15
C LEU A 18 8.42 -3.84 9.50
N VAL A 19 9.46 -4.69 9.60
CA VAL A 19 10.83 -4.24 9.89
C VAL A 19 11.35 -3.32 8.77
N GLN A 20 11.09 -3.67 7.51
CA GLN A 20 11.50 -2.85 6.37
C GLN A 20 10.81 -1.48 6.39
N LEU A 21 9.50 -1.43 6.68
CA LEU A 21 8.75 -0.19 6.75
C LEU A 21 9.18 0.72 7.90
N GLN A 22 9.52 0.16 9.06
CA GLN A 22 10.04 0.95 10.18
C GLN A 22 11.36 1.65 9.84
N GLU A 23 12.27 0.96 9.14
CA GLU A 23 13.50 1.52 8.64
C GLU A 23 13.24 2.59 7.58
N LEU A 24 12.43 2.26 6.57
CA LEU A 24 12.08 3.17 5.47
C LEU A 24 11.36 4.42 5.97
N ASN A 25 10.48 4.32 6.96
CA ASN A 25 9.83 5.46 7.60
C ASN A 25 10.86 6.41 8.21
N ARG A 26 11.83 5.87 8.95
CA ARG A 26 12.90 6.67 9.57
C ARG A 26 13.78 7.37 8.53
N GLU A 27 14.17 6.66 7.48
CA GLU A 27 15.07 7.21 6.46
C GLU A 27 14.34 8.17 5.50
N THR A 28 13.06 7.92 5.21
CA THR A 28 12.19 8.85 4.48
C THR A 28 12.05 10.15 5.26
N ALA A 29 11.79 10.10 6.57
CA ALA A 29 11.69 11.30 7.40
C ALA A 29 12.97 12.16 7.38
N LYS A 30 14.14 11.54 7.18
CA LYS A 30 15.43 12.24 7.04
C LYS A 30 15.70 12.77 5.62
N GLY A 31 14.95 12.33 4.61
CA GLY A 31 15.20 12.65 3.20
C GLY A 31 16.27 11.78 2.55
N ASN A 32 16.53 10.59 3.11
CA ASN A 32 17.57 9.68 2.63
C ASN A 32 17.06 8.65 1.61
N VAL A 33 15.78 8.72 1.24
CA VAL A 33 15.13 7.74 0.37
C VAL A 33 14.49 8.49 -0.79
N GLU A 34 14.92 8.16 -2.01
CA GLU A 34 14.27 8.60 -3.23
C GLU A 34 13.06 7.69 -3.50
N TRP A 35 11.88 8.30 -3.65
CA TRP A 35 10.63 7.60 -3.86
C TRP A 35 10.06 7.89 -5.24
N GLU A 36 9.70 6.82 -5.95
CA GLU A 36 8.82 6.85 -7.12
C GLU A 36 7.46 6.31 -6.69
N ILE A 37 6.48 7.21 -6.62
CA ILE A 37 5.12 6.89 -6.18
C ILE A 37 4.17 7.04 -7.36
N LEU A 38 3.50 5.95 -7.69
CA LEU A 38 2.34 5.96 -8.57
C LEU A 38 1.10 5.84 -7.71
N TYR A 39 0.10 6.69 -7.93
CA TYR A 39 -1.16 6.61 -7.21
C TYR A 39 -2.34 6.87 -8.12
N SER A 40 -3.50 6.30 -7.79
CA SER A 40 -4.75 6.63 -8.46
C SER A 40 -5.90 6.51 -7.47
N THR A 41 -6.89 7.40 -7.58
CA THR A 41 -8.06 7.39 -6.71
C THR A 41 -9.30 7.84 -7.46
N THR A 42 -10.43 7.17 -7.23
CA THR A 42 -11.74 7.57 -7.76
C THR A 42 -12.52 8.46 -6.78
N GLU A 43 -11.98 8.74 -5.59
CA GLU A 43 -12.68 9.46 -4.52
C GLU A 43 -13.21 10.82 -4.99
N TYR A 44 -12.46 11.49 -5.86
CA TYR A 44 -12.78 12.82 -6.39
C TYR A 44 -13.56 12.80 -7.71
N ASN A 45 -13.92 11.62 -8.22
CA ASN A 45 -14.74 11.51 -9.44
C ASN A 45 -16.15 12.06 -9.19
N GLN A 46 -16.80 12.51 -10.26
CA GLN A 46 -18.18 12.97 -10.16
C GLN A 46 -19.09 11.80 -9.79
N LEU A 47 -20.13 12.04 -9.00
CA LEU A 47 -21.06 10.98 -8.57
C LEU A 47 -21.66 10.19 -9.74
N SER A 48 -21.86 10.82 -10.91
CA SER A 48 -22.35 10.17 -12.12
C SER A 48 -21.37 9.19 -12.77
N GLU A 49 -20.08 9.31 -12.43
CA GLU A 49 -18.99 8.48 -12.95
C GLU A 49 -18.61 7.36 -11.97
N LYS A 50 -19.03 7.48 -10.69
CA LYS A 50 -18.71 6.49 -9.67
C LYS A 50 -19.43 5.18 -9.92
N LYS A 51 -18.68 4.08 -9.75
CA LYS A 51 -19.22 2.73 -9.79
C LYS A 51 -20.14 2.53 -8.59
N THR A 52 -21.15 1.68 -8.74
CA THR A 52 -22.03 1.29 -7.63
C THR A 52 -22.12 -0.23 -7.53
N ARG A 53 -22.38 -0.72 -6.32
CA ARG A 53 -22.56 -2.15 -6.02
C ARG A 53 -23.78 -2.33 -5.14
N THR A 54 -24.65 -3.27 -5.50
CA THR A 54 -25.78 -3.66 -4.65
C THR A 54 -25.39 -4.84 -3.77
N ILE A 55 -25.48 -4.66 -2.45
CA ILE A 55 -25.17 -5.68 -1.45
C ILE A 55 -26.39 -5.80 -0.56
N GLU A 56 -27.00 -6.99 -0.49
CA GLU A 56 -28.16 -7.28 0.36
C GLU A 56 -29.35 -6.30 0.15
N GLY A 57 -29.51 -5.77 -1.06
CA GLY A 57 -30.58 -4.84 -1.43
C GLY A 57 -30.28 -3.36 -1.20
N GLU A 58 -29.13 -3.03 -0.61
CA GLU A 58 -28.64 -1.66 -0.47
C GLU A 58 -27.62 -1.31 -1.55
N THR A 59 -27.66 -0.08 -2.05
CA THR A 59 -26.71 0.42 -3.06
C THR A 59 -25.59 1.18 -2.38
N TYR A 60 -24.36 0.77 -2.68
CA TYR A 60 -23.13 1.40 -2.21
C TYR A 60 -22.44 2.07 -3.39
N THR A 61 -21.96 3.29 -3.18
CA THR A 61 -20.96 3.90 -4.07
C THR A 61 -19.62 3.25 -3.80
N VAL A 62 -18.88 2.92 -4.86
CA VAL A 62 -17.55 2.31 -4.77
C VAL A 62 -16.50 3.36 -5.09
N ASP A 63 -15.58 3.55 -4.16
CA ASP A 63 -14.35 4.28 -4.38
C ASP A 63 -13.14 3.35 -4.26
N GLU A 64 -12.16 3.56 -5.12
CA GLU A 64 -10.95 2.76 -5.21
C GLU A 64 -9.74 3.68 -5.07
N CYS A 65 -8.76 3.29 -4.26
CA CYS A 65 -7.49 4.00 -4.10
C CYS A 65 -6.33 3.02 -4.22
N PHE A 66 -5.43 3.30 -5.15
CA PHE A 66 -4.24 2.51 -5.42
C PHE A 66 -3.00 3.36 -5.17
N VAL A 67 -1.99 2.76 -4.53
CA VAL A 67 -0.67 3.38 -4.37
C VAL A 67 0.42 2.33 -4.55
N SER A 68 1.38 2.61 -5.43
CA SER A 68 2.63 1.86 -5.58
C SER A 68 3.78 2.70 -5.02
N TYR A 69 4.49 2.14 -4.05
CA TYR A 69 5.66 2.73 -3.40
C TYR A 69 6.92 2.02 -3.90
N PHE A 70 7.72 2.69 -4.72
CA PHE A 70 8.98 2.15 -5.22
C PHE A 70 10.17 2.98 -4.77
N THR A 71 11.24 2.31 -4.34
CA THR A 71 12.53 2.94 -4.07
C THR A 71 13.69 1.99 -4.32
N HIS A 72 14.81 2.53 -4.79
CA HIS A 72 16.11 1.87 -4.83
C HIS A 72 16.85 2.12 -3.50
N TYR A 73 16.59 1.30 -2.48
CA TYR A 73 17.22 1.45 -1.17
C TYR A 73 18.25 0.33 -0.90
N TYR A 74 19.54 0.65 -1.01
CA TYR A 74 20.63 -0.33 -0.91
C TYR A 74 20.55 -1.18 0.39
N PRO A 75 20.70 -2.51 0.32
CA PRO A 75 21.17 -3.30 -0.83
C PRO A 75 20.08 -3.80 -1.78
N THR A 76 18.80 -3.51 -1.54
CA THR A 76 17.70 -4.11 -2.33
C THR A 76 16.59 -3.12 -2.61
N ASP A 77 16.16 -3.07 -3.86
CA ASP A 77 14.95 -2.38 -4.27
C ASP A 77 13.75 -2.81 -3.42
N PHE A 78 12.91 -1.83 -3.08
CA PHE A 78 11.69 -2.03 -2.32
C PHE A 78 10.50 -1.63 -3.19
N LEU A 79 9.51 -2.53 -3.24
CA LEU A 79 8.23 -2.30 -3.88
C LEU A 79 7.12 -2.76 -2.95
N LEU A 80 6.19 -1.85 -2.68
CA LEU A 80 4.96 -2.11 -1.94
C LEU A 80 3.81 -1.57 -2.77
N ILE A 81 2.73 -2.33 -2.87
CA ILE A 81 1.48 -1.85 -3.45
C ILE A 81 0.39 -1.96 -2.39
N THR A 82 -0.40 -0.90 -2.26
CA THR A 82 -1.66 -0.93 -1.51
C THR A 82 -2.84 -0.63 -2.42
N TYR A 83 -3.95 -1.29 -2.11
CA TYR A 83 -5.24 -1.03 -2.72
C TYR A 83 -6.29 -0.92 -1.60
N GLU A 84 -7.11 0.11 -1.68
CA GLU A 84 -8.23 0.33 -0.77
C GLU A 84 -9.52 0.43 -1.59
N GLU A 85 -10.50 -0.41 -1.24
CA GLU A 85 -11.88 -0.27 -1.72
C GLU A 85 -12.74 0.30 -0.59
N ILE A 86 -13.45 1.38 -0.88
CA ILE A 86 -14.35 2.07 0.05
C ILE A 86 -15.77 1.96 -0.51
N LEU A 87 -16.63 1.26 0.21
CA LEU A 87 -18.05 1.13 -0.10
C LEU A 87 -18.83 2.08 0.81
N THR A 88 -19.38 3.15 0.24
CA THR A 88 -20.20 4.11 0.98
C THR A 88 -21.68 3.85 0.72
N GLY A 89 -22.37 3.35 1.73
CA GLY A 89 -23.80 3.09 1.70
C GLY A 89 -24.61 4.16 2.45
N PRO A 90 -25.92 3.96 2.59
CA PRO A 90 -26.80 4.91 3.27
C PRO A 90 -26.56 4.99 4.79
N THR A 91 -26.14 3.89 5.41
CA THR A 91 -26.05 3.72 6.87
C THR A 91 -24.62 3.49 7.36
N GLU A 92 -23.75 2.95 6.50
CA GLU A 92 -22.38 2.60 6.85
C GLU A 92 -21.41 2.76 5.68
N THR A 93 -20.14 2.90 6.04
CA THR A 93 -19.00 2.82 5.11
C THR A 93 -18.21 1.57 5.45
N LYS A 94 -17.95 0.73 4.45
CA LYS A 94 -17.08 -0.45 4.57
C LYS A 94 -15.79 -0.21 3.80
N THR A 95 -14.68 -0.60 4.38
CA THR A 95 -13.37 -0.45 3.74
C THR A 95 -12.64 -1.79 3.71
N THR A 96 -12.08 -2.12 2.54
CA THR A 96 -11.18 -3.26 2.37
C THR A 96 -9.81 -2.75 2.01
N ASN A 97 -8.80 -3.09 2.81
CA ASN A 97 -7.40 -2.73 2.56
C ASN A 97 -6.62 -3.98 2.16
N LEU A 98 -5.97 -3.92 1.00
CA LEU A 98 -5.11 -4.96 0.48
C LEU A 98 -3.68 -4.44 0.40
N VAL A 99 -2.74 -5.28 0.84
CA VAL A 99 -1.31 -4.98 0.86
C VAL A 99 -0.59 -6.06 0.07
N PHE A 100 0.31 -5.66 -0.83
CA PHE A 100 1.04 -6.56 -1.69
C PHE A 100 2.54 -6.23 -1.70
N GLN A 101 3.38 -7.26 -1.71
CA GLN A 101 4.83 -7.11 -1.91
C GLN A 101 5.27 -7.90 -3.16
N PRO A 102 4.95 -7.41 -4.38
CA PRO A 102 5.26 -8.10 -5.62
C PRO A 102 6.74 -7.94 -6.03
N PRO A 103 7.23 -8.76 -6.98
CA PRO A 103 8.50 -8.52 -7.64
C PRO A 103 8.44 -7.26 -8.51
N LEU A 104 9.61 -6.68 -8.79
CA LEU A 104 9.74 -5.43 -9.56
C LEU A 104 9.14 -5.44 -10.97
N GLY A 105 8.88 -6.61 -11.56
CA GLY A 105 8.23 -6.72 -12.87
C GLY A 105 6.71 -6.46 -12.82
N ILE A 106 6.10 -6.39 -11.64
CA ILE A 106 4.66 -6.24 -11.43
C ILE A 106 4.42 -5.00 -10.57
N ARG A 107 4.24 -3.84 -11.21
CA ARG A 107 4.14 -2.52 -10.55
C ARG A 107 2.81 -1.80 -10.77
N TYR A 108 1.89 -2.38 -11.54
CA TYR A 108 0.62 -1.78 -11.91
C TYR A 108 -0.54 -2.46 -11.19
N LEU A 109 -1.68 -1.78 -11.09
CA LEU A 109 -2.88 -2.37 -10.50
C LEU A 109 -3.47 -3.44 -11.42
N ASP A 110 -3.24 -4.71 -11.06
CA ASP A 110 -3.94 -5.89 -11.57
C ASP A 110 -4.14 -6.83 -10.37
N LEU A 111 -5.34 -6.84 -9.80
CA LEU A 111 -5.62 -7.58 -8.56
C LEU A 111 -5.42 -9.10 -8.73
N ASP A 112 -5.69 -9.64 -9.93
CA ASP A 112 -5.51 -11.07 -10.20
C ASP A 112 -4.01 -11.42 -10.24
N ALA A 113 -3.19 -10.58 -10.87
CA ALA A 113 -1.74 -10.74 -10.87
C ALA A 113 -1.13 -10.51 -9.49
N LEU A 114 -1.69 -9.60 -8.69
CA LEU A 114 -1.21 -9.23 -7.36
C LEU A 114 -1.61 -10.24 -6.27
N ALA A 115 -2.69 -11.00 -6.45
CA ALA A 115 -3.24 -11.91 -5.43
C ALA A 115 -2.20 -12.87 -4.82
N SER A 116 -1.25 -13.36 -5.61
CA SER A 116 -0.18 -14.26 -5.14
C SER A 116 0.87 -13.60 -4.24
N TYR A 117 0.88 -12.26 -4.18
CA TYR A 117 1.82 -11.45 -3.41
C TYR A 117 1.15 -10.73 -2.23
N ALA A 118 -0.11 -11.08 -1.94
CA ALA A 118 -0.87 -10.50 -0.85
C ALA A 118 -0.20 -10.81 0.50
N ILE A 119 -0.12 -9.76 1.33
CA ILE A 119 0.39 -9.81 2.69
C ILE A 119 -0.79 -9.67 3.64
N ASP A 120 -0.98 -10.65 4.50
CA ASP A 120 -1.92 -10.56 5.62
C ASP A 120 -1.40 -9.50 6.61
N ALA A 121 -2.02 -8.32 6.59
CA ALA A 121 -1.58 -7.14 7.30
C ALA A 121 -2.40 -6.93 8.57
N ASP A 122 -1.72 -6.95 9.71
CA ASP A 122 -2.32 -6.53 10.97
C ASP A 122 -2.39 -5.01 11.10
N GLN A 123 -3.04 -4.53 12.16
CA GLN A 123 -3.22 -3.09 12.39
C GLN A 123 -1.89 -2.34 12.54
N ILE A 124 -0.85 -2.99 13.05
CA ILE A 124 0.47 -2.35 13.21
C ILE A 124 1.11 -2.15 11.85
N LEU A 125 1.01 -3.14 10.96
CA LEU A 125 1.53 -3.05 9.61
C LEU A 125 0.78 -1.97 8.81
N ILE A 126 -0.55 -1.96 8.87
CA ILE A 126 -1.37 -0.92 8.24
C ILE A 126 -0.98 0.47 8.74
N TYR A 127 -0.77 0.63 10.05
CA TYR A 127 -0.32 1.89 10.63
C TYR A 127 1.05 2.32 10.07
N GLN A 128 2.02 1.42 9.95
CA GLN A 128 3.34 1.75 9.39
C GLN A 128 3.27 2.18 7.93
N ILE A 129 2.38 1.57 7.13
CA ILE A 129 2.13 1.96 5.74
C ILE A 129 1.51 3.37 5.70
N HIS A 130 0.51 3.64 6.55
CA HIS A 130 -0.09 4.97 6.65
C HIS A 130 0.94 6.04 7.08
N GLN A 131 1.81 5.74 8.04
CA GLN A 131 2.90 6.64 8.43
C GLN A 131 3.85 6.90 7.26
N LEU A 132 4.16 5.90 6.43
CA LEU A 132 4.99 6.10 5.25
C LEU A 132 4.32 7.07 4.27
N TRP A 133 3.05 6.81 3.93
CA TRP A 133 2.28 7.66 3.03
C TRP A 133 2.23 9.12 3.51
N THR A 134 1.84 9.35 4.77
CA THR A 134 1.76 10.70 5.34
C THR A 134 3.12 11.41 5.37
N THR A 135 4.20 10.70 5.70
CA THR A 135 5.57 11.24 5.68
C THR A 135 5.96 11.66 4.26
N ILE A 136 5.70 10.81 3.26
CA ILE A 136 5.96 11.12 1.84
C ILE A 136 5.19 12.36 1.40
N LEU A 137 3.89 12.44 1.74
CA LEU A 137 3.06 13.60 1.38
C LEU A 137 3.53 14.89 2.04
N GLU A 138 3.92 14.84 3.32
CA GLU A 138 4.46 16.00 4.02
C GLU A 138 5.76 16.50 3.37
N ARG A 139 6.67 15.59 3.02
CA ARG A 139 7.90 15.93 2.29
C ARG A 139 7.60 16.51 0.92
N LYS A 140 6.66 15.92 0.17
CA LYS A 140 6.24 16.42 -1.13
C LYS A 140 5.66 17.83 -1.03
N LYS A 141 4.82 18.10 -0.03
CA LYS A 141 4.28 19.43 0.26
C LYS A 141 5.39 20.45 0.53
N ASN A 142 6.47 20.02 1.17
CA ASN A 142 7.68 20.82 1.40
C ASN A 142 8.64 20.86 0.19
N GLN A 143 8.18 20.43 -1.00
CA GLN A 143 8.92 20.47 -2.26
C GLN A 143 10.23 19.66 -2.23
N ALA A 144 10.27 18.58 -1.44
CA ALA A 144 11.40 17.66 -1.39
C ALA A 144 11.68 17.05 -2.79
N PRO A 145 12.88 17.22 -3.37
CA PRO A 145 13.20 16.79 -4.72
C PRO A 145 13.25 15.26 -4.88
N GLU A 146 13.52 14.54 -3.79
CA GLU A 146 13.61 13.06 -3.77
C GLU A 146 12.23 12.37 -3.82
N ILE A 147 11.12 13.12 -3.82
CA ILE A 147 9.77 12.57 -3.90
C ILE A 147 9.17 12.82 -5.29
N HIS A 148 9.15 11.77 -6.10
CA HIS A 148 8.47 11.72 -7.39
C HIS A 148 7.08 11.12 -7.18
N LEU A 149 6.05 11.94 -7.36
CA LEU A 149 4.65 11.55 -7.16
C LEU A 149 3.91 11.78 -8.49
N GLU A 150 3.37 10.71 -9.06
CA GLU A 150 2.68 10.72 -10.34
C GLU A 150 1.31 10.05 -10.22
N ALA A 151 0.28 10.71 -10.77
CA ALA A 151 -1.06 10.19 -10.81
C ALA A 151 -1.23 9.25 -12.03
N GLU A 152 -1.66 8.02 -11.79
CA GLU A 152 -2.07 7.09 -12.84
C GLU A 152 -3.55 7.31 -13.19
N THR A 153 -3.87 7.24 -14.47
CA THR A 153 -5.19 7.57 -15.02
C THR A 153 -6.14 6.37 -15.16
N ARG A 154 -5.75 5.19 -14.65
CA ARG A 154 -6.28 3.89 -15.08
C ARG A 154 -6.98 3.07 -13.99
N ILE A 155 -7.86 3.66 -13.17
CA ILE A 155 -8.80 2.91 -12.30
C ILE A 155 -10.23 3.43 -12.40
#